data_AF-A0A957NKG1-F1
#
_entry.id   AF-A0A957NKG1-F1
#
_cell.length_a   1.000
_cell.length_b   1.000
_cell.length_c   1.000
_cell.angle_alpha   90.00
_cell.angle_beta   90.00
_cell.angle_gamma   90.00
#
_symmetry.space_group_name_H-M   'P 1'
#
loop_
_entity.id
_entity.type
_entity.pdbx_description
1 polymer ?
#
loop_
_entity_poly.entity_id
_entity_poly.type
_entity_poly.pdbx_seq_one_letter_code
_entity_poly.pdbx_strand_id
1 'polypeptide(L)'
;TMGAAVLAGVGAEWMLSKIGGAGQSEGRWWRQRTWAWTAFLMGLVALDLLLAANALPHTQPTAPEAVSGVRTGPAQLLTDPTRARLGPAAMGRFLSMSNTRFDPGDMADLRAIFVEGGDGPSRLNQRAFDQLIVALKEQEILAPNLALLWRVPSVDGFDGGVLPLQRYIHALSLFVPPDQVVPDGRLREQLRQVPPTSLLNFLNIQYVMTDKVRDLWFEDVYYDRQIGVKLDVTQPTTLVNVPQPLEATRLDLIGYLEGDASALRMLAADTAVARVQVHGADTTQTFSIVAGVDWADGALDSPLAASRGAQIALRDVDGGRQEYIVRLAFDAPMTPQEIEVQLTAQFQQDLAALAAVLQAATLVDERT
;
A
#
# COMPACT_ATOMS: atom_id res chain seq x y z
N THR A 1 -16.49 -28.82 -13.24
CA THR A 1 -15.53 -29.79 -12.68
C THR A 1 -16.19 -30.88 -11.83
N MET A 2 -17.26 -30.62 -11.05
CA MET A 2 -17.96 -31.68 -10.27
C MET A 2 -18.52 -32.83 -11.12
N GLY A 3 -19.04 -32.56 -12.33
CA GLY A 3 -19.59 -33.61 -13.21
C GLY A 3 -18.55 -34.65 -13.66
N ALA A 4 -17.31 -34.23 -13.92
CA ALA A 4 -16.22 -35.12 -14.31
C ALA A 4 -15.70 -35.96 -13.13
N ALA A 5 -15.66 -35.39 -11.92
CA ALA A 5 -15.26 -36.11 -10.71
C ALA A 5 -16.30 -37.17 -10.30
N VAL A 6 -17.60 -36.88 -10.44
CA VAL A 6 -18.67 -37.84 -10.18
C VAL A 6 -18.66 -38.98 -11.22
N LEU A 7 -18.42 -38.67 -12.50
CA LEU A 7 -18.27 -39.67 -13.55
C LEU A 7 -17.02 -40.55 -13.36
N ALA A 8 -15.92 -39.98 -12.86
CA ALA A 8 -14.72 -40.74 -12.52
C ALA A 8 -14.93 -41.66 -11.31
N GLY A 9 -15.63 -41.18 -10.27
CA GLY A 9 -15.95 -41.98 -9.07
C GLY A 9 -16.89 -43.15 -9.38
N VAL A 10 -18.02 -42.88 -10.05
CA VAL A 10 -18.99 -43.91 -10.44
C VAL A 10 -18.42 -44.87 -11.48
N GLY A 11 -17.60 -44.35 -12.42
CA GLY A 11 -16.90 -45.17 -13.41
C GLY A 11 -15.86 -46.10 -12.80
N ALA A 12 -15.10 -45.64 -11.80
CA ALA A 12 -14.10 -46.45 -11.11
C ALA A 12 -14.74 -47.53 -10.23
N GLU A 13 -15.84 -47.22 -9.54
CA GLU A 13 -16.57 -48.16 -8.69
C GLU A 13 -17.29 -49.25 -9.52
N TRP A 14 -17.87 -48.87 -10.66
CA TRP A 14 -18.43 -49.82 -11.63
C TRP A 14 -17.35 -50.73 -12.25
N MET A 15 -16.16 -50.19 -12.50
CA MET A 15 -15.05 -50.95 -13.06
C MET A 15 -14.43 -51.92 -12.03
N LEU A 16 -14.28 -51.49 -10.77
CA LEU A 16 -13.78 -52.34 -9.67
C LEU A 16 -14.75 -53.48 -9.33
N SER A 17 -16.05 -53.22 -9.31
CA SER A 17 -17.07 -54.27 -9.07
C SER A 17 -17.11 -55.34 -10.18
N LYS A 18 -16.85 -54.94 -11.43
CA LYS A 18 -16.70 -55.87 -12.57
C LYS A 18 -15.41 -56.71 -12.51
N ILE A 19 -14.32 -56.15 -11.97
CA ILE A 19 -13.04 -56.87 -11.80
C ILE A 19 -13.12 -57.87 -10.63
N GLY A 20 -13.84 -57.52 -9.55
CA GLY A 20 -14.03 -58.40 -8.38
C GLY A 20 -15.03 -59.55 -8.56
N GLY A 21 -15.94 -59.45 -9.54
CA GLY A 21 -16.97 -60.48 -9.81
C GLY A 21 -16.70 -61.44 -10.96
N ALA A 22 -15.54 -61.34 -11.64
CA ALA A 22 -15.24 -62.12 -12.84
C ALA A 22 -14.82 -63.57 -12.49
N GLY A 23 -15.82 -64.42 -12.25
CA GLY A 23 -15.68 -65.88 -12.21
C GLY A 23 -15.11 -66.45 -13.53
N GLN A 24 -14.40 -67.58 -13.42
CA GLN A 24 -13.45 -68.18 -14.37
C GLN A 24 -13.94 -68.61 -15.78
N SER A 25 -15.03 -68.04 -16.33
CA SER A 25 -15.51 -68.45 -17.68
C SER A 25 -15.78 -67.33 -18.70
N GLU A 26 -15.54 -66.05 -18.37
CA GLU A 26 -15.76 -64.98 -19.35
C GLU A 26 -14.58 -64.84 -20.33
N GLY A 27 -14.88 -65.06 -21.62
CA GLY A 27 -13.91 -65.16 -22.71
C GLY A 27 -13.04 -63.93 -22.93
N ARG A 28 -11.85 -64.17 -23.48
CA ARG A 28 -10.80 -63.21 -23.87
C ARG A 28 -11.32 -61.91 -24.52
N TRP A 29 -12.44 -61.99 -25.22
CA TRP A 29 -13.15 -60.87 -25.87
C TRP A 29 -13.71 -59.82 -24.88
N TRP A 30 -14.25 -60.24 -23.74
CA TRP A 30 -14.80 -59.31 -22.73
C TRP A 30 -13.69 -58.50 -22.05
N ARG A 31 -12.56 -59.15 -21.73
CA ARG A 31 -11.35 -58.50 -21.19
C ARG A 31 -10.71 -57.51 -22.16
N GLN A 32 -10.70 -57.80 -23.46
CA GLN A 32 -10.17 -56.87 -24.47
C GLN A 32 -11.07 -55.63 -24.63
N ARG A 33 -12.39 -55.82 -24.58
CA ARG A 33 -13.36 -54.72 -24.70
C ARG A 33 -13.34 -53.81 -23.47
N THR A 34 -13.22 -54.34 -22.26
CA THR A 34 -13.10 -53.49 -21.05
C THR A 34 -11.79 -52.69 -21.07
N TRP A 35 -10.67 -53.28 -21.48
CA TRP A 35 -9.40 -52.57 -21.66
C TRP A 35 -9.47 -51.44 -22.68
N ALA A 36 -10.12 -51.66 -23.82
CA ALA A 36 -10.29 -50.62 -24.84
C ALA A 36 -11.11 -49.43 -24.30
N TRP A 37 -12.18 -49.70 -23.53
CA TRP A 37 -12.97 -48.65 -22.89
C TRP A 37 -12.20 -47.90 -21.81
N THR A 38 -11.42 -48.59 -20.97
CA THR A 38 -10.55 -47.94 -19.99
C THR A 38 -9.50 -47.06 -20.65
N ALA A 39 -8.84 -47.55 -21.70
CA ALA A 39 -7.84 -46.79 -22.43
C ALA A 39 -8.46 -45.55 -23.10
N PHE A 40 -9.67 -45.69 -23.66
CA PHE A 40 -10.42 -44.57 -24.23
C PHE A 40 -10.79 -43.52 -23.17
N LEU A 41 -11.32 -43.95 -22.02
CA LEU A 41 -11.66 -43.04 -20.91
C LEU A 41 -10.42 -42.34 -20.34
N MET A 42 -9.31 -43.06 -20.16
CA MET A 42 -8.03 -42.47 -19.76
C MET A 42 -7.53 -41.46 -20.79
N GLY A 43 -7.68 -41.77 -22.09
CA GLY A 43 -7.36 -40.84 -23.18
C GLY A 43 -8.21 -39.57 -23.14
N LEU A 44 -9.51 -39.68 -22.85
CA LEU A 44 -10.39 -38.52 -22.68
C LEU A 44 -10.00 -37.68 -21.47
N VAL A 45 -9.70 -38.30 -20.32
CA VAL A 45 -9.22 -37.57 -19.13
C VAL A 45 -7.89 -36.88 -19.42
N ALA A 46 -6.96 -37.54 -20.10
CA ALA A 46 -5.68 -36.93 -20.47
C ALA A 46 -5.85 -35.75 -21.43
N LEU A 47 -6.76 -35.85 -22.41
CA LEU A 47 -7.07 -34.75 -23.33
C LEU A 47 -7.74 -33.58 -22.61
N ASP A 48 -8.68 -33.85 -21.71
CA ASP A 48 -9.32 -32.82 -20.88
C ASP A 48 -8.30 -32.08 -20.02
N LEU A 49 -7.41 -32.83 -19.35
CA LEU A 49 -6.33 -32.24 -18.56
C LEU A 49 -5.35 -31.42 -19.42
N LEU A 50 -5.03 -31.88 -20.63
CA LEU A 50 -4.16 -31.15 -21.55
C LEU A 50 -4.81 -29.83 -22.02
N LEU A 51 -6.11 -29.87 -22.34
CA LEU A 51 -6.87 -28.67 -22.72
C LEU A 51 -7.02 -27.72 -21.53
N ALA A 52 -7.27 -28.25 -20.32
CA ALA A 52 -7.33 -27.47 -19.10
C ALA A 52 -5.97 -26.83 -18.75
N ALA A 53 -4.86 -27.53 -19.03
CA ALA A 53 -3.51 -27.00 -18.80
C ALA A 53 -3.22 -25.74 -19.63
N ASN A 54 -3.82 -25.59 -20.81
CA ASN A 54 -3.72 -24.37 -21.63
C ASN A 54 -4.39 -23.13 -21.00
N ALA A 55 -5.24 -23.33 -19.98
CA ALA A 55 -5.80 -22.22 -19.21
C ALA A 55 -4.88 -21.79 -18.05
N LEU A 56 -3.84 -22.57 -17.72
CA LEU A 56 -2.96 -22.27 -16.59
C LEU A 56 -1.99 -21.13 -16.94
N PRO A 57 -1.62 -20.29 -15.94
CA PRO A 57 -0.77 -19.11 -16.16
C PRO A 57 0.57 -19.38 -16.85
N HIS A 58 1.17 -20.55 -16.65
CA HIS A 58 2.46 -20.91 -17.25
C HIS A 58 2.44 -21.00 -18.79
N THR A 59 1.26 -21.11 -19.41
CA THR A 59 1.09 -21.09 -20.89
C THR A 59 0.95 -19.67 -21.46
N GLN A 60 0.96 -18.65 -20.60
CA GLN A 60 0.80 -17.24 -20.94
C GLN A 60 2.01 -16.45 -20.44
N PRO A 61 3.22 -16.72 -20.97
CA PRO A 61 4.42 -16.04 -20.51
C PRO A 61 4.35 -14.55 -20.82
N THR A 62 4.93 -13.77 -19.91
CA THR A 62 5.26 -12.36 -20.11
C THR A 62 6.79 -12.17 -20.09
N ALA A 63 7.25 -10.93 -20.08
CA ALA A 63 8.66 -10.61 -20.06
C ALA A 63 9.35 -11.10 -18.77
N PRO A 64 10.64 -11.51 -18.83
CA PRO A 64 11.38 -12.03 -17.68
C PRO A 64 11.54 -11.02 -16.54
N GLU A 65 11.39 -9.73 -16.81
CA GLU A 65 11.39 -8.63 -15.86
C GLU A 65 10.29 -8.79 -14.80
N ALA A 66 9.20 -9.52 -15.10
CA ALA A 66 8.17 -9.89 -14.14
C ALA A 66 8.69 -10.69 -12.93
N VAL A 67 9.90 -11.25 -13.00
CA VAL A 67 10.57 -11.93 -11.87
C VAL A 67 11.96 -11.36 -11.60
N SER A 68 12.73 -11.10 -12.65
CA SER A 68 14.14 -10.69 -12.54
C SER A 68 14.34 -9.18 -12.40
N GLY A 69 13.32 -8.39 -12.75
CA GLY A 69 13.34 -6.94 -12.58
C GLY A 69 13.31 -6.55 -11.11
N VAL A 70 14.05 -5.48 -10.77
CA VAL A 70 14.03 -4.89 -9.42
C VAL A 70 13.28 -3.56 -9.49
N ARG A 71 12.14 -3.50 -8.80
CA ARG A 71 11.36 -2.25 -8.64
C ARG A 71 11.98 -1.33 -7.60
N THR A 72 11.54 -0.07 -7.58
CA THR A 72 12.09 0.98 -6.73
C THR A 72 11.98 0.66 -5.23
N GLY A 73 10.81 0.21 -4.77
CA GLY A 73 10.59 -0.19 -3.38
C GLY A 73 11.54 -1.30 -2.92
N PRO A 74 11.56 -2.47 -3.60
CA PRO A 74 12.51 -3.54 -3.32
C PRO A 74 13.97 -3.10 -3.42
N ALA A 75 14.35 -2.32 -4.43
CA ALA A 75 15.72 -1.83 -4.60
C ALA A 75 16.20 -1.10 -3.34
N GLN A 76 15.40 -0.16 -2.83
CA GLN A 76 15.71 0.59 -1.61
C GLN A 76 15.98 -0.33 -0.42
N LEU A 77 15.12 -1.34 -0.22
CA LEU A 77 15.26 -2.30 0.90
C LEU A 77 16.48 -3.23 0.76
N LEU A 78 16.90 -3.53 -0.46
CA LEU A 78 18.06 -4.39 -0.74
C LEU A 78 19.39 -3.64 -0.65
N THR A 79 19.39 -2.35 -0.97
CA THR A 79 20.60 -1.52 -0.97
C THR A 79 20.84 -0.80 0.35
N ASP A 80 19.90 -0.84 1.30
CA ASP A 80 20.06 -0.18 2.58
C ASP A 80 21.27 -0.77 3.35
N PRO A 81 22.30 0.03 3.66
CA PRO A 81 23.52 -0.43 4.33
C PRO A 81 23.27 -0.92 5.76
N THR A 82 22.23 -0.43 6.43
CA THR A 82 21.85 -0.89 7.78
C THR A 82 21.33 -2.33 7.74
N ARG A 83 20.55 -2.64 6.69
CA ARG A 83 20.00 -4.00 6.44
C ARG A 83 21.08 -4.94 5.92
N ALA A 84 21.88 -4.49 4.96
CA ALA A 84 22.88 -5.33 4.27
C ALA A 84 23.95 -5.92 5.20
N ARG A 85 24.16 -5.32 6.38
CA ARG A 85 25.12 -5.80 7.40
C ARG A 85 24.54 -6.81 8.38
N LEU A 86 23.22 -6.98 8.41
CA LEU A 86 22.53 -7.86 9.35
C LEU A 86 22.10 -9.16 8.67
N GLY A 87 22.13 -10.27 9.42
CA GLY A 87 21.52 -11.51 8.95
C GLY A 87 19.99 -11.40 8.82
N PRO A 88 19.31 -12.21 7.99
CA PRO A 88 17.88 -12.06 7.73
C PRO A 88 16.97 -12.08 8.96
N ALA A 89 17.36 -12.80 10.01
CA ALA A 89 16.60 -12.87 11.26
C ALA A 89 16.73 -11.61 12.15
N ALA A 90 17.76 -10.78 11.94
CA ALA A 90 18.02 -9.56 12.70
C ALA A 90 17.65 -8.28 11.92
N MET A 91 17.33 -8.40 10.63
CA MET A 91 16.85 -7.28 9.82
C MET A 91 15.48 -6.78 10.31
N GLY A 92 15.28 -5.45 10.27
CA GLY A 92 13.97 -4.85 10.46
C GLY A 92 12.95 -5.37 9.44
N ARG A 93 11.69 -5.47 9.86
CA ARG A 93 10.60 -5.86 8.97
C ARG A 93 10.08 -4.67 8.18
N PHE A 94 9.52 -4.93 7.01
CA PHE A 94 8.67 -3.95 6.33
C PHE A 94 7.19 -4.28 6.48
N LEU A 95 6.37 -3.25 6.34
CA LEU A 95 4.92 -3.33 6.27
C LEU A 95 4.46 -2.61 5.00
N SER A 96 3.76 -3.32 4.12
CA SER A 96 3.09 -2.69 2.96
C SER A 96 1.73 -2.14 3.38
N MET A 97 1.35 -0.98 2.84
CA MET A 97 0.04 -0.35 2.94
C MET A 97 -0.37 0.10 1.54
N SER A 98 -0.59 -0.89 0.67
CA SER A 98 -1.01 -0.64 -0.69
C SER A 98 -1.92 -1.76 -1.17
N ASN A 99 -2.93 -1.37 -1.95
CA ASN A 99 -3.63 -2.30 -2.82
C ASN A 99 -3.06 -2.13 -4.23
N THR A 100 -2.94 -3.20 -5.00
CA THR A 100 -2.36 -3.19 -6.36
C THR A 100 -3.20 -2.44 -7.41
N ARG A 101 -4.03 -1.47 -6.99
CA ARG A 101 -4.91 -0.66 -7.83
C ARG A 101 -4.26 0.63 -8.32
N PHE A 102 -2.99 0.88 -7.99
CA PHE A 102 -2.19 1.96 -8.57
C PHE A 102 -1.64 1.53 -9.93
N ASP A 103 -1.27 2.49 -10.78
CA ASP A 103 -0.47 2.24 -11.99
C ASP A 103 0.99 2.67 -11.76
N PRO A 104 1.99 1.94 -12.28
CA PRO A 104 3.38 2.36 -12.19
C PRO A 104 3.60 3.76 -12.79
N GLY A 105 4.46 4.57 -12.17
CA GLY A 105 4.76 5.92 -12.68
C GLY A 105 5.48 5.91 -14.04
N ASP A 106 6.21 4.84 -14.33
CA ASP A 106 6.97 4.59 -15.56
C ASP A 106 6.16 3.85 -16.64
N MET A 107 4.82 3.84 -16.55
CA MET A 107 3.95 3.13 -17.50
C MET A 107 4.17 3.54 -18.96
N ALA A 108 4.43 4.82 -19.23
CA ALA A 108 4.70 5.31 -20.58
C ALA A 108 6.00 4.71 -21.14
N ASP A 109 7.07 4.71 -20.33
CA ASP A 109 8.37 4.14 -20.71
C ASP A 109 8.28 2.62 -20.89
N LEU A 110 7.60 1.93 -19.98
CA LEU A 110 7.37 0.49 -20.09
C LEU A 110 6.60 0.13 -21.37
N ARG A 111 5.58 0.90 -21.75
CA ARG A 111 4.85 0.70 -23.00
C ARG A 111 5.74 0.97 -24.21
N ALA A 112 6.50 2.05 -24.17
CA ALA A 112 7.45 2.40 -25.22
C ALA A 112 8.48 1.27 -25.43
N ILE A 113 8.97 0.65 -24.36
CA ILE A 113 9.96 -0.44 -24.40
C ILE A 113 9.35 -1.76 -24.88
N PHE A 114 8.25 -2.20 -24.25
CA PHE A 114 7.75 -3.58 -24.43
C PHE A 114 6.66 -3.74 -25.49
N VAL A 115 5.99 -2.66 -25.90
CA VAL A 115 4.88 -2.72 -26.88
C VAL A 115 5.23 -2.01 -28.17
N GLU A 116 5.87 -0.84 -28.08
CA GLU A 116 6.16 0.04 -29.22
C GLU A 116 7.60 -0.13 -29.74
N GLY A 117 8.52 -0.53 -28.86
CA GLY A 117 9.96 -0.64 -29.08
C GLY A 117 10.37 -1.78 -30.00
N GLY A 118 10.06 -1.63 -31.30
CA GLY A 118 10.66 -2.36 -32.42
C GLY A 118 10.15 -3.79 -32.69
N ASP A 119 10.42 -4.28 -33.91
CA ASP A 119 10.08 -5.63 -34.41
C ASP A 119 10.96 -6.75 -33.80
N GLY A 120 11.36 -6.58 -32.54
CA GLY A 120 12.17 -7.55 -31.82
C GLY A 120 11.34 -8.69 -31.22
N PRO A 121 11.98 -9.83 -30.88
CA PRO A 121 11.31 -10.97 -30.24
C PRO A 121 10.74 -10.66 -28.84
N SER A 122 11.11 -9.53 -28.25
CA SER A 122 10.66 -9.06 -26.93
C SER A 122 9.36 -8.27 -26.96
N ARG A 123 8.76 -8.04 -28.15
CA ARG A 123 7.51 -7.29 -28.26
C ARG A 123 6.35 -8.08 -27.66
N LEU A 124 5.72 -7.51 -26.64
CA LEU A 124 4.58 -8.08 -25.96
C LEU A 124 3.29 -7.70 -26.68
N ASN A 125 2.35 -8.64 -26.76
CA ASN A 125 0.96 -8.31 -27.04
C ASN A 125 0.33 -7.65 -25.78
N GLN A 126 -0.82 -7.00 -25.94
CA GLN A 126 -1.45 -6.24 -24.85
C GLN A 126 -1.70 -7.12 -23.61
N ARG A 127 -2.15 -8.37 -23.78
CA ARG A 127 -2.37 -9.29 -22.66
C ARG A 127 -1.10 -9.60 -21.88
N ALA A 128 0.00 -9.90 -22.57
CA ALA A 128 1.28 -10.17 -21.93
C ALA A 128 1.82 -8.92 -21.23
N PHE A 129 1.64 -7.75 -21.84
CA PHE A 129 1.98 -6.47 -21.21
C PHE A 129 1.15 -6.22 -19.94
N ASP A 130 -0.16 -6.45 -19.96
CA ASP A 130 -1.01 -6.31 -18.77
C ASP A 130 -0.56 -7.24 -17.63
N GLN A 131 -0.15 -8.48 -17.97
CA GLN A 131 0.43 -9.42 -17.00
C GLN A 131 1.78 -8.94 -16.45
N LEU A 132 2.63 -8.33 -17.29
CA LEU A 132 3.87 -7.70 -16.84
C LEU A 132 3.54 -6.61 -15.81
N ILE A 133 2.60 -5.73 -16.14
CA ILE A 133 2.21 -4.62 -15.26
C ILE A 133 1.68 -5.13 -13.91
N VAL A 134 0.83 -6.15 -13.90
CA VAL A 134 0.39 -6.79 -12.64
C VAL A 134 1.60 -7.30 -11.84
N ALA A 135 2.52 -8.02 -12.48
CA ALA A 135 3.71 -8.53 -11.81
C ALA A 135 4.62 -7.40 -11.28
N LEU A 136 4.78 -6.29 -12.00
CA LEU A 136 5.56 -5.15 -11.53
C LEU A 136 4.87 -4.45 -10.34
N LYS A 137 3.54 -4.34 -10.33
CA LYS A 137 2.78 -3.82 -9.16
C LYS A 137 2.99 -4.71 -7.94
N GLU A 138 2.91 -6.02 -8.12
CA GLU A 138 3.17 -7.03 -7.08
C GLU A 138 4.61 -6.95 -6.56
N GLN A 139 5.59 -6.81 -7.45
CA GLN A 139 6.99 -6.60 -7.08
C GLN A 139 7.20 -5.33 -6.27
N GLU A 140 6.59 -4.21 -6.67
CA GLU A 140 6.72 -2.92 -5.99
C GLU A 140 6.35 -3.05 -4.51
N ILE A 141 5.31 -3.82 -4.20
CA ILE A 141 4.80 -4.02 -2.83
C ILE A 141 5.28 -5.30 -2.14
N LEU A 142 6.16 -6.07 -2.81
CA LEU A 142 6.68 -7.37 -2.36
C LEU A 142 5.61 -8.41 -1.98
N ALA A 143 4.47 -8.41 -2.69
CA ALA A 143 3.36 -9.33 -2.47
C ALA A 143 2.83 -9.88 -3.80
N PRO A 144 2.31 -11.12 -3.86
CA PRO A 144 2.26 -12.10 -2.79
C PRO A 144 3.58 -12.88 -2.63
N ASN A 145 3.97 -13.21 -1.40
CA ASN A 145 5.16 -14.01 -1.06
C ASN A 145 6.52 -13.55 -1.66
N LEU A 146 6.59 -12.46 -2.42
CA LEU A 146 7.83 -11.97 -3.03
C LEU A 146 8.83 -11.56 -1.95
N ALA A 147 8.37 -11.09 -0.79
CA ALA A 147 9.20 -10.95 0.41
C ALA A 147 10.08 -12.19 0.70
N LEU A 148 9.57 -13.42 0.52
CA LEU A 148 10.33 -14.66 0.71
C LEU A 148 11.36 -14.88 -0.40
N LEU A 149 10.96 -14.67 -1.67
CA LEU A 149 11.85 -14.80 -2.83
C LEU A 149 13.06 -13.86 -2.71
N TRP A 150 12.80 -12.62 -2.28
CA TRP A 150 13.79 -11.56 -2.16
C TRP A 150 14.48 -11.52 -0.78
N ARG A 151 14.11 -12.44 0.13
CA ARG A 151 14.63 -12.55 1.51
C ARG A 151 14.51 -11.26 2.32
N VAL A 152 13.42 -10.53 2.11
CA VAL A 152 13.08 -9.30 2.84
C VAL A 152 12.04 -9.65 3.91
N PRO A 153 12.34 -9.55 5.22
CA PRO A 153 11.36 -9.82 6.26
C PRO A 153 10.15 -8.90 6.17
N SER A 154 8.96 -9.47 6.01
CA SER A 154 7.68 -8.77 5.98
C SER A 154 6.83 -9.13 7.20
N VAL A 155 5.96 -8.21 7.62
CA VAL A 155 4.83 -8.53 8.49
C VAL A 155 3.74 -9.23 7.69
N ASP A 156 3.39 -8.70 6.53
CA ASP A 156 2.30 -9.21 5.67
C ASP A 156 2.81 -10.17 4.58
N GLY A 157 3.67 -11.12 4.97
CA GLY A 157 4.34 -12.05 4.05
C GLY A 157 3.53 -13.30 3.68
N PHE A 158 2.28 -13.40 4.14
CA PHE A 158 1.41 -14.57 3.95
C PHE A 158 0.40 -14.25 2.86
N ASP A 159 0.70 -14.56 1.59
CA ASP A 159 -0.29 -14.29 0.54
C ASP A 159 -0.21 -15.19 -0.71
N GLY A 160 0.38 -16.38 -0.59
CA GLY A 160 0.47 -17.28 -1.75
C GLY A 160 0.60 -18.75 -1.39
N GLY A 161 -0.16 -19.20 -0.38
CA GLY A 161 -0.36 -20.63 -0.11
C GLY A 161 -0.18 -21.11 1.33
N VAL A 162 0.19 -20.22 2.27
CA VAL A 162 0.30 -20.57 3.70
C VAL A 162 -0.59 -19.64 4.51
N LEU A 163 -1.56 -20.21 5.23
CA LEU A 163 -2.45 -19.45 6.10
C LEU A 163 -1.71 -19.00 7.37
N PRO A 164 -1.99 -17.78 7.86
CA PRO A 164 -1.46 -17.34 9.13
C PRO A 164 -2.01 -18.17 10.29
N LEU A 165 -1.23 -18.25 11.36
CA LEU A 165 -1.69 -18.89 12.60
C LEU A 165 -2.77 -18.05 13.26
N GLN A 166 -3.73 -18.68 13.94
CA GLN A 166 -4.79 -17.98 14.66
C GLN A 166 -4.25 -16.92 15.64
N ARG A 167 -3.16 -17.23 16.35
CA ARG A 167 -2.48 -16.28 17.25
C ARG A 167 -1.94 -15.04 16.53
N TYR A 168 -1.54 -15.19 15.27
CA TYR A 168 -1.06 -14.08 14.45
C TYR A 168 -2.23 -13.18 14.05
N ILE A 169 -3.35 -13.78 13.60
CA ILE A 169 -4.59 -13.05 13.30
C ILE A 169 -5.07 -12.27 14.52
N HIS A 170 -5.02 -12.88 15.72
CA HIS A 170 -5.33 -12.17 16.96
C HIS A 170 -4.43 -10.95 17.20
N ALA A 171 -3.13 -11.05 16.90
CA ALA A 171 -2.22 -9.90 17.00
C ALA A 171 -2.55 -8.80 15.96
N LEU A 172 -3.04 -9.16 14.78
CA LEU A 172 -3.48 -8.20 13.76
C LEU A 172 -4.67 -7.34 14.19
N SER A 173 -5.48 -7.81 15.16
CA SER A 173 -6.57 -7.01 15.74
C SER A 173 -6.12 -5.73 16.47
N LEU A 174 -4.82 -5.59 16.73
CA LEU A 174 -4.23 -4.35 17.24
C LEU A 174 -4.11 -3.26 16.16
N PHE A 175 -4.11 -3.65 14.88
CA PHE A 175 -3.92 -2.76 13.73
C PHE A 175 -5.22 -2.41 13.03
N VAL A 176 -6.17 -3.34 13.03
CA VAL A 176 -7.45 -3.23 12.32
C VAL A 176 -8.57 -3.63 13.29
N PRO A 177 -9.74 -2.95 13.25
CA PRO A 177 -10.89 -3.32 14.07
C PRO A 177 -11.19 -4.83 13.99
N PRO A 178 -11.47 -5.51 15.13
CA PRO A 178 -11.63 -6.97 15.15
C PRO A 178 -12.71 -7.52 14.22
N ASP A 179 -13.75 -6.73 13.94
CA ASP A 179 -14.84 -7.04 13.02
C ASP A 179 -14.44 -6.95 11.54
N GLN A 180 -13.31 -6.32 11.24
CA GLN A 180 -12.81 -6.11 9.89
C GLN A 180 -11.63 -7.02 9.55
N VAL A 181 -10.95 -7.65 10.52
CA VAL A 181 -9.78 -8.51 10.27
C VAL A 181 -10.12 -9.65 9.31
N VAL A 182 -9.40 -9.74 8.18
CA VAL A 182 -9.62 -10.82 7.19
C VAL A 182 -8.85 -12.07 7.61
N PRO A 183 -9.44 -13.29 7.52
CA PRO A 183 -8.78 -14.53 7.94
C PRO A 183 -7.50 -14.91 7.18
N ASP A 184 -7.34 -14.39 5.96
CA ASP A 184 -6.14 -14.61 5.14
C ASP A 184 -4.94 -13.75 5.58
N GLY A 185 -5.18 -12.76 6.46
CA GLY A 185 -4.13 -11.97 7.09
C GLY A 185 -3.53 -10.86 6.23
N ARG A 186 -4.14 -10.51 5.09
CA ARG A 186 -3.68 -9.46 4.14
C ARG A 186 -3.78 -8.05 4.72
N LEU A 187 -2.96 -7.76 5.72
CA LEU A 187 -2.97 -6.52 6.48
C LEU A 187 -2.80 -5.29 5.58
N ARG A 188 -1.99 -5.38 4.53
CA ARG A 188 -1.70 -4.27 3.61
C ARG A 188 -2.94 -3.70 2.91
N GLU A 189 -3.94 -4.54 2.66
CA GLU A 189 -5.18 -4.12 1.97
C GLU A 189 -6.16 -3.45 2.94
N GLN A 190 -5.97 -3.65 4.24
CA GLN A 190 -6.86 -3.18 5.30
C GLN A 190 -6.37 -1.86 5.91
N LEU A 191 -5.06 -1.66 5.95
CA LEU A 191 -4.46 -0.46 6.51
C LEU A 191 -4.79 0.76 5.65
N ARG A 192 -5.24 1.83 6.32
CA ARG A 192 -5.55 3.11 5.68
C ARG A 192 -4.61 4.23 6.09
N GLN A 193 -3.92 4.07 7.21
CA GLN A 193 -3.00 5.06 7.76
C GLN A 193 -1.83 4.28 8.37
N VAL A 194 -0.68 4.95 8.48
CA VAL A 194 0.48 4.37 9.16
C VAL A 194 0.10 4.06 10.62
N PRO A 195 0.27 2.81 11.09
CA PRO A 195 -0.03 2.46 12.47
C PRO A 195 0.82 3.26 13.47
N PRO A 196 0.35 3.45 14.71
CA PRO A 196 1.13 4.06 15.78
C PRO A 196 2.53 3.44 15.94
N THR A 197 3.54 4.27 16.20
CA THR A 197 4.95 3.85 16.34
C THR A 197 5.15 2.75 17.37
N SER A 198 4.35 2.72 18.44
CA SER A 198 4.38 1.65 19.44
C SER A 198 4.04 0.27 18.85
N LEU A 199 3.06 0.20 17.96
CA LEU A 199 2.69 -1.03 17.26
C LEU A 199 3.72 -1.42 16.19
N LEU A 200 4.28 -0.43 15.49
CA LEU A 200 5.38 -0.65 14.55
C LEU A 200 6.59 -1.27 15.25
N ASN A 201 6.98 -0.70 16.40
CA ASN A 201 8.08 -1.20 17.22
C ASN A 201 7.80 -2.60 17.79
N PHE A 202 6.55 -2.88 18.20
CA PHE A 202 6.17 -4.20 18.71
C PHE A 202 6.43 -5.33 17.70
N LEU A 203 6.26 -5.05 16.41
CA LEU A 203 6.55 -6.01 15.33
C LEU A 203 7.96 -5.85 14.71
N ASN A 204 8.81 -4.98 15.27
CA ASN A 204 10.11 -4.60 14.71
C ASN A 204 9.99 -4.13 13.24
N ILE A 205 8.95 -3.35 12.94
CA ILE A 205 8.77 -2.72 11.63
C ILE A 205 9.67 -1.47 11.59
N GLN A 206 10.55 -1.43 10.59
CA GLN A 206 11.45 -0.30 10.34
C GLN A 206 11.13 0.42 9.03
N TYR A 207 10.38 -0.22 8.14
CA TYR A 207 10.04 0.31 6.83
C TYR A 207 8.54 0.19 6.61
N VAL A 208 7.91 1.29 6.21
CA VAL A 208 6.54 1.29 5.71
C VAL A 208 6.60 1.62 4.23
N MET A 209 5.89 0.83 3.44
CA MET A 209 5.85 0.96 1.98
C MET A 209 4.42 1.26 1.56
N THR A 210 4.24 2.30 0.76
CA THR A 210 2.92 2.81 0.42
C THR A 210 2.86 3.13 -1.08
N ASP A 211 1.66 3.11 -1.65
CA ASP A 211 1.44 3.59 -3.02
C ASP A 211 1.11 5.09 -3.04
N LYS A 212 1.16 5.74 -4.19
CA LYS A 212 0.89 7.18 -4.30
C LYS A 212 -0.58 7.54 -4.53
N VAL A 213 -1.52 6.59 -4.41
CA VAL A 213 -2.92 6.80 -4.83
C VAL A 213 -3.64 7.82 -3.95
N ARG A 214 -3.19 7.98 -2.71
CA ARG A 214 -3.79 8.93 -1.76
C ARG A 214 -3.02 10.23 -1.62
N ASP A 215 -1.99 10.41 -2.41
CA ASP A 215 -1.26 11.67 -2.47
C ASP A 215 -2.05 12.70 -3.26
N LEU A 216 -1.67 13.96 -3.09
CA LEU A 216 -2.34 15.07 -3.74
C LEU A 216 -1.38 15.74 -4.73
N TRP A 217 -1.87 15.97 -5.95
CA TRP A 217 -1.31 16.94 -6.87
C TRP A 217 -2.20 18.18 -6.81
N PHE A 218 -1.66 19.30 -6.34
CA PHE A 218 -2.39 20.55 -6.22
C PHE A 218 -1.53 21.70 -6.74
N GLU A 219 -2.04 22.43 -7.74
CA GLU A 219 -1.30 23.51 -8.42
C GLU A 219 0.11 23.07 -8.83
N ASP A 220 0.21 21.93 -9.51
CA ASP A 220 1.45 21.32 -10.03
C ASP A 220 2.50 20.93 -8.97
N VAL A 221 2.16 21.01 -7.68
CA VAL A 221 2.99 20.53 -6.57
C VAL A 221 2.46 19.20 -6.05
N TYR A 222 3.37 18.26 -5.78
CA TYR A 222 3.07 16.95 -5.21
C TYR A 222 3.19 16.96 -3.68
N TYR A 223 2.17 16.43 -3.00
CA TYR A 223 2.09 16.33 -1.55
C TYR A 223 1.88 14.86 -1.13
N ASP A 224 2.88 14.30 -0.45
CA ASP A 224 2.75 13.00 0.22
C ASP A 224 1.87 13.16 1.46
N ARG A 225 0.73 12.45 1.47
CA ARG A 225 -0.29 12.57 2.52
C ARG A 225 -0.39 11.34 3.41
N GLN A 226 0.48 10.35 3.23
CA GLN A 226 0.26 9.03 3.82
C GLN A 226 0.96 8.84 5.17
N ILE A 227 1.93 9.69 5.49
CA ILE A 227 2.75 9.59 6.71
C ILE A 227 2.23 10.50 7.84
N GLY A 228 1.19 11.31 7.57
CA GLY A 228 0.68 12.37 8.45
C GLY A 228 0.66 12.07 9.96
N VAL A 229 0.85 13.11 10.77
CA VAL A 229 1.01 13.04 12.22
C VAL A 229 -0.09 13.82 12.93
N LYS A 230 -0.62 13.21 14.00
CA LYS A 230 -1.55 13.87 14.92
C LYS A 230 -0.76 14.47 16.08
N LEU A 231 -0.92 15.77 16.26
CA LEU A 231 -0.35 16.53 17.38
C LEU A 231 -1.45 16.77 18.42
N ASP A 232 -1.17 16.39 19.66
CA ASP A 232 -2.06 16.60 20.81
C ASP A 232 -1.25 16.89 22.08
N VAL A 233 -1.90 16.90 23.24
CA VAL A 233 -1.23 17.17 24.53
C VAL A 233 -0.19 16.11 24.92
N THR A 234 -0.26 14.90 24.36
CA THR A 234 0.68 13.80 24.61
C THR A 234 1.85 13.82 23.63
N GLN A 235 1.61 14.26 22.39
CA GLN A 235 2.62 14.48 21.38
C GLN A 235 2.47 15.89 20.78
N PRO A 236 2.93 16.92 21.50
CA PRO A 236 2.67 18.31 21.11
C PRO A 236 3.59 18.83 19.99
N THR A 237 4.67 18.11 19.71
CA THR A 237 5.72 18.51 18.77
C THR A 237 6.01 17.35 17.82
N THR A 238 6.33 17.68 16.57
CA THR A 238 6.91 16.76 15.59
C THR A 238 8.05 17.43 14.83
N LEU A 239 9.00 16.62 14.38
CA LEU A 239 10.07 17.04 13.47
C LEU A 239 9.79 16.46 12.09
N VAL A 240 9.84 17.32 11.07
CA VAL A 240 9.79 16.91 9.67
C VAL A 240 11.22 16.84 9.16
N ASN A 241 11.63 15.63 8.77
CA ASN A 241 12.97 15.38 8.27
C ASN A 241 13.13 15.92 6.83
N VAL A 242 14.25 16.59 6.55
CA VAL A 242 14.62 17.07 5.21
C VAL A 242 15.84 16.26 4.74
N PRO A 243 15.63 15.07 4.15
CA PRO A 243 16.71 14.11 3.91
C PRO A 243 17.68 14.54 2.80
N GLN A 244 17.26 15.40 1.89
CA GLN A 244 18.09 15.95 0.84
C GLN A 244 18.06 17.48 0.90
N PRO A 245 19.22 18.15 0.77
CA PRO A 245 19.26 19.60 0.75
C PRO A 245 18.53 20.14 -0.48
N LEU A 246 17.54 20.98 -0.25
CA LEU A 246 16.80 21.72 -1.28
C LEU A 246 16.78 23.19 -0.88
N GLU A 247 17.28 24.07 -1.76
CA GLU A 247 17.01 25.51 -1.61
C GLU A 247 15.55 25.75 -2.00
N ALA A 248 14.75 26.23 -1.06
CA ALA A 248 13.33 26.44 -1.21
C ALA A 248 12.98 27.91 -0.95
N THR A 249 11.89 28.37 -1.57
CA THR A 249 11.34 29.71 -1.38
C THR A 249 10.13 29.71 -0.44
N ARG A 250 9.50 28.55 -0.24
CA ARG A 250 8.41 28.38 0.73
C ARG A 250 8.29 26.95 1.26
N LEU A 251 7.55 26.82 2.35
CA LEU A 251 7.08 25.56 2.91
C LEU A 251 5.55 25.50 2.84
N ASP A 252 5.02 24.50 2.16
CA ASP A 252 3.59 24.24 2.11
C ASP A 252 3.25 23.12 3.11
N LEU A 253 2.23 23.34 3.94
CA LEU A 253 1.71 22.36 4.89
C LEU A 253 0.25 22.06 4.60
N ILE A 254 -0.12 20.79 4.61
CA ILE A 254 -1.53 20.36 4.53
C ILE A 254 -1.92 19.80 5.89
N GLY A 255 -3.06 20.25 6.43
CA GLY A 255 -3.56 19.78 7.70
C GLY A 255 -4.98 20.20 8.00
N TYR A 256 -5.47 19.80 9.16
CA TYR A 256 -6.80 20.14 9.68
C TYR A 256 -6.85 19.98 11.21
N LEU A 257 -7.91 20.50 11.82
CA LEU A 257 -8.18 20.36 13.25
C LEU A 257 -9.16 19.23 13.50
N GLU A 258 -8.87 18.43 14.52
CA GLU A 258 -9.68 17.30 14.95
C GLU A 258 -10.05 17.46 16.43
N GLY A 259 -11.24 17.01 16.81
CA GLY A 259 -11.68 17.01 18.19
C GLY A 259 -13.19 16.89 18.32
N ASP A 260 -13.71 17.02 19.54
CA ASP A 260 -15.15 17.01 19.77
C ASP A 260 -15.83 18.19 19.06
N ALA A 261 -17.01 17.93 18.48
CA ALA A 261 -17.74 18.92 17.69
C ALA A 261 -18.11 20.17 18.51
N SER A 262 -18.35 20.05 19.82
CA SER A 262 -18.61 21.21 20.68
C SER A 262 -17.35 22.02 20.93
N ALA A 263 -16.21 21.37 21.15
CA ALA A 263 -14.91 22.03 21.32
C ALA A 263 -14.48 22.77 20.04
N LEU A 264 -14.63 22.14 18.87
CA LEU A 264 -14.33 22.77 17.58
C LEU A 264 -15.22 23.99 17.29
N ARG A 265 -16.49 23.99 17.73
CA ARG A 265 -17.39 25.14 17.59
C ARG A 265 -17.06 26.30 18.54
N MET A 266 -16.46 26.01 19.69
CA MET A 266 -16.02 27.03 20.65
C MET A 266 -14.67 27.65 20.27
N LEU A 267 -13.91 26.99 19.40
CA LEU A 267 -12.64 27.51 18.91
C LEU A 267 -12.86 28.82 18.16
N ALA A 268 -12.32 29.90 18.71
CA ALA A 268 -12.35 31.19 18.03
C ALA A 268 -11.51 31.14 16.75
N ALA A 269 -12.03 31.73 15.68
CA ALA A 269 -11.22 32.11 14.54
C ALA A 269 -10.03 32.97 15.02
N ASP A 270 -8.91 32.86 14.33
CA ASP A 270 -7.65 33.55 14.66
C ASP A 270 -6.88 33.02 15.88
N THR A 271 -7.33 31.92 16.49
CA THR A 271 -6.54 31.23 17.53
C THR A 271 -5.27 30.63 16.93
N ALA A 272 -4.11 30.96 17.49
CA ALA A 272 -2.85 30.33 17.09
C ALA A 272 -2.82 28.86 17.53
N VAL A 273 -2.86 27.95 16.57
CA VAL A 273 -2.92 26.50 16.79
C VAL A 273 -1.52 25.93 16.98
N ALA A 274 -0.62 26.22 16.04
CA ALA A 274 0.73 25.69 16.02
C ALA A 274 1.75 26.76 15.64
N ARG A 275 2.99 26.54 16.05
CA ARG A 275 4.17 27.26 15.61
C ARG A 275 4.99 26.34 14.72
N VAL A 276 5.42 26.85 13.58
CA VAL A 276 6.33 26.15 12.66
C VAL A 276 7.67 26.87 12.70
N GLN A 277 8.74 26.15 13.00
CA GLN A 277 10.10 26.68 12.97
C GLN A 277 10.87 25.97 11.87
N VAL A 278 11.42 26.74 10.94
CA VAL A 278 12.23 26.24 9.83
C VAL A 278 13.66 26.66 10.09
N HIS A 279 14.52 25.68 10.39
CA HIS A 279 15.92 25.88 10.68
C HIS A 279 16.76 25.65 9.42
N GLY A 280 17.44 26.70 8.97
CA GLY A 280 18.51 26.60 7.98
C GLY A 280 19.88 26.60 8.66
N ALA A 281 20.95 26.68 7.88
CA ALA A 281 22.33 26.71 8.41
C ALA A 281 22.60 27.93 9.31
N ASP A 282 22.17 29.12 8.86
CA ASP A 282 22.49 30.40 9.52
C ASP A 282 21.24 31.19 9.94
N THR A 283 20.05 30.75 9.53
CA THR A 283 18.79 31.44 9.77
C THR A 283 17.73 30.50 10.30
N THR A 284 16.82 31.03 11.12
CA THR A 284 15.62 30.33 11.56
C THR A 284 14.44 31.24 11.29
N GLN A 285 13.44 30.73 10.59
CA GLN A 285 12.18 31.44 10.36
C GLN A 285 11.07 30.79 11.17
N THR A 286 10.16 31.60 11.71
CA THR A 286 9.07 31.14 12.57
C THR A 286 7.74 31.62 12.02
N PHE A 287 6.81 30.69 11.86
CA PHE A 287 5.46 30.93 11.38
C PHE A 287 4.45 30.48 12.42
N SER A 288 3.25 31.07 12.37
CA SER A 288 2.12 30.64 13.19
C SER A 288 1.04 30.07 12.27
N ILE A 289 0.47 28.94 12.66
CA ILE A 289 -0.71 28.35 12.05
C ILE A 289 -1.92 28.78 12.84
N VAL A 290 -2.91 29.31 12.15
CA VAL A 290 -4.04 30.03 12.74
C VAL A 290 -5.37 29.36 12.37
N ALA A 291 -6.22 29.18 13.37
CA ALA A 291 -7.54 28.56 13.22
C ALA A 291 -8.47 29.40 12.33
N GLY A 292 -9.10 28.77 11.35
CA GLY A 292 -10.01 29.37 10.37
C GLY A 292 -9.31 30.08 9.21
N VAL A 293 -8.08 30.57 9.39
CA VAL A 293 -7.27 31.21 8.34
C VAL A 293 -6.43 30.18 7.61
N ASP A 294 -5.65 29.40 8.35
CA ASP A 294 -4.74 28.41 7.78
C ASP A 294 -5.38 27.03 7.81
N TRP A 295 -5.77 26.57 9.01
CA TRP A 295 -6.44 25.28 9.23
C TRP A 295 -7.76 25.46 9.95
N ALA A 296 -8.74 24.63 9.62
CA ALA A 296 -10.03 24.59 10.31
C ALA A 296 -10.44 23.14 10.61
N ASP A 297 -11.64 22.95 11.17
CA ASP A 297 -12.14 21.60 11.42
C ASP A 297 -12.30 20.81 10.12
N GLY A 298 -12.09 19.50 10.18
CA GLY A 298 -12.11 18.64 9.01
C GLY A 298 -13.48 18.42 8.35
N ALA A 299 -14.58 19.02 8.84
CA ALA A 299 -15.91 18.78 8.27
C ALA A 299 -16.09 19.50 6.92
N LEU A 300 -16.82 18.86 5.97
CA LEU A 300 -17.05 19.40 4.61
C LEU A 300 -17.76 20.77 4.56
N ASP A 301 -18.47 21.13 5.62
CA ASP A 301 -19.21 22.39 5.77
C ASP A 301 -18.71 23.17 7.01
N SER A 302 -17.40 23.12 7.28
CA SER A 302 -16.76 23.79 8.41
C SER A 302 -17.15 25.28 8.50
N PRO A 303 -17.89 25.70 9.55
CA PRO A 303 -18.18 27.11 9.78
C PRO A 303 -16.90 27.92 10.07
N LEU A 304 -15.92 27.27 10.70
CA LEU A 304 -14.64 27.88 11.04
C LEU A 304 -13.86 28.23 9.76
N ALA A 305 -13.80 27.32 8.78
CA ALA A 305 -13.21 27.59 7.47
C ALA A 305 -13.95 28.71 6.74
N ALA A 306 -15.29 28.68 6.73
CA ALA A 306 -16.11 29.68 6.05
C ALA A 306 -15.98 31.09 6.66
N SER A 307 -15.66 31.19 7.95
CA SER A 307 -15.56 32.47 8.66
C SER A 307 -14.38 33.35 8.20
N ARG A 308 -13.29 32.72 7.77
CA ARG A 308 -12.01 33.39 7.45
C ARG A 308 -11.44 33.01 6.09
N GLY A 309 -11.99 31.98 5.44
CA GLY A 309 -11.64 31.59 4.08
C GLY A 309 -10.41 30.68 3.97
N ALA A 310 -10.19 29.76 4.91
CA ALA A 310 -9.12 28.77 4.82
C ALA A 310 -9.11 28.06 3.47
N GLN A 311 -7.94 27.98 2.85
CA GLN A 311 -7.79 27.40 1.51
C GLN A 311 -7.90 25.87 1.59
N ILE A 312 -8.91 25.32 0.92
CA ILE A 312 -9.12 23.86 0.85
C ILE A 312 -8.13 23.27 -0.16
N ALA A 313 -7.27 22.37 0.31
CA ALA A 313 -6.37 21.59 -0.53
C ALA A 313 -7.07 20.38 -1.13
N LEU A 314 -7.88 19.70 -0.31
CA LEU A 314 -8.62 18.52 -0.68
C LEU A 314 -10.01 18.51 -0.05
N ARG A 315 -11.00 18.15 -0.86
CA ARG A 315 -12.36 17.85 -0.40
C ARG A 315 -12.69 16.38 -0.69
N ASP A 316 -12.58 15.54 0.33
CA ASP A 316 -12.85 14.09 0.28
C ASP A 316 -14.32 13.85 0.66
N VAL A 317 -15.20 13.88 -0.34
CA VAL A 317 -16.65 13.74 -0.16
C VAL A 317 -17.02 12.36 0.37
N ASP A 318 -16.36 11.31 -0.12
CA ASP A 318 -16.61 9.93 0.29
C ASP A 318 -16.16 9.68 1.74
N GLY A 319 -15.05 10.30 2.14
CA GLY A 319 -14.54 10.29 3.51
C GLY A 319 -15.21 11.29 4.45
N GLY A 320 -16.10 12.15 3.93
CA GLY A 320 -16.79 13.17 4.72
C GLY A 320 -15.85 14.22 5.34
N ARG A 321 -14.68 14.46 4.72
CA ARG A 321 -13.62 15.31 5.30
C ARG A 321 -13.00 16.28 4.31
N GLN A 322 -12.43 17.35 4.82
CA GLN A 322 -11.63 18.30 4.06
C GLN A 322 -10.32 18.64 4.77
N GLU A 323 -9.31 18.97 3.97
CA GLU A 323 -7.97 19.31 4.40
C GLU A 323 -7.58 20.65 3.81
N TYR A 324 -6.79 21.42 4.56
CA TYR A 324 -6.45 22.80 4.22
C TYR A 324 -4.97 22.93 3.97
N ILE A 325 -4.60 23.80 3.02
CA ILE A 325 -3.22 24.13 2.70
C ILE A 325 -2.88 25.50 3.27
N VAL A 326 -1.70 25.60 3.87
CA VAL A 326 -1.07 26.85 4.27
C VAL A 326 0.29 26.94 3.59
N ARG A 327 0.61 28.13 3.08
CA ARG A 327 1.85 28.43 2.36
C ARG A 327 2.69 29.40 3.16
N LEU A 328 3.83 28.92 3.65
CA LEU A 328 4.73 29.67 4.49
C LEU A 328 5.89 30.17 3.63
N ALA A 329 5.72 31.36 3.05
CA ALA A 329 6.74 32.01 2.24
C ALA A 329 7.95 32.40 3.11
N PHE A 330 9.15 32.10 2.65
CA PHE A 330 10.37 32.48 3.34
C PHE A 330 10.76 33.92 3.01
N ASP A 331 11.34 34.63 3.96
CA ASP A 331 11.83 36.01 3.76
C ASP A 331 12.90 36.11 2.64
N ALA A 332 13.66 35.03 2.45
CA ALA A 332 14.62 34.81 1.38
C ALA A 332 14.74 33.30 1.12
N PRO A 333 15.18 32.88 -0.09
CA PRO A 333 15.48 31.48 -0.36
C PRO A 333 16.44 30.91 0.69
N MET A 334 16.13 29.73 1.20
CA MET A 334 16.96 29.06 2.21
C MET A 334 16.98 27.55 1.96
N THR A 335 17.96 26.86 2.54
CA THR A 335 18.02 25.40 2.55
C THR A 335 17.65 24.90 3.95
N PRO A 336 16.40 24.47 4.18
CA PRO A 336 15.99 23.92 5.46
C PRO A 336 16.76 22.64 5.78
N GLN A 337 17.17 22.50 7.03
CA GLN A 337 17.82 21.31 7.57
C GLN A 337 16.88 20.57 8.54
N GLU A 338 16.05 21.33 9.26
CA GLU A 338 15.08 20.79 10.19
C GLU A 338 13.84 21.69 10.21
N ILE A 339 12.67 21.06 10.29
CA ILE A 339 11.39 21.74 10.40
C ILE A 339 10.69 21.19 11.63
N GLU A 340 10.46 22.04 12.63
CA GLU A 340 9.73 21.70 13.84
C GLU A 340 8.30 22.27 13.76
N VAL A 341 7.30 21.44 14.06
CA VAL A 341 5.91 21.87 14.22
C VAL A 341 5.47 21.56 15.64
N GLN A 342 5.06 22.59 16.38
CA GLN A 342 4.70 22.50 17.79
C GLN A 342 3.36 23.18 18.07
N LEU A 343 2.46 22.52 18.78
CA LEU A 343 1.22 23.14 19.27
C LEU A 343 1.52 24.31 20.21
N THR A 344 0.74 25.39 20.11
CA THR A 344 0.91 26.52 21.04
C THR A 344 0.40 26.18 22.44
N ALA A 345 0.99 26.81 23.45
CA ALA A 345 0.55 26.63 24.84
C ALA A 345 -0.93 27.02 25.05
N GLN A 346 -1.41 28.06 24.33
CA GLN A 346 -2.81 28.48 24.37
C GLN A 346 -3.73 27.37 23.84
N PHE A 347 -3.38 26.78 22.70
CA PHE A 347 -4.15 25.68 22.13
C PHE A 347 -4.15 24.44 23.03
N GLN A 348 -3.05 24.17 23.73
CA GLN A 348 -2.93 23.02 24.64
C GLN A 348 -3.72 23.17 25.94
N GLN A 349 -3.68 24.36 26.56
CA GLN A 349 -4.26 24.57 27.89
C GLN A 349 -5.78 24.68 27.85
N ASP A 350 -6.32 25.46 26.91
CA ASP A 350 -7.75 25.77 26.87
C ASP A 350 -8.55 24.70 26.13
N LEU A 351 -7.87 23.87 25.32
CA LEU A 351 -8.50 23.00 24.34
C LEU A 351 -7.82 21.62 24.27
N ALA A 352 -7.49 21.04 25.43
CA ALA A 352 -6.83 19.73 25.54
C ALA A 352 -7.56 18.56 24.85
N ALA A 353 -8.83 18.74 24.48
CA ALA A 353 -9.63 17.78 23.72
C ALA A 353 -9.51 17.93 22.19
N LEU A 354 -8.79 18.96 21.73
CA LEU A 354 -8.49 19.20 20.32
C LEU A 354 -7.10 18.71 19.96
N ALA A 355 -6.93 18.37 18.70
CA ALA A 355 -5.69 17.97 18.08
C ALA A 355 -5.54 18.68 16.73
N ALA A 356 -4.29 18.82 16.29
CA ALA A 356 -3.98 19.25 14.93
C ALA A 356 -3.40 18.07 14.16
N VAL A 357 -3.90 17.80 12.97
CA VAL A 357 -3.40 16.74 12.10
C VAL A 357 -2.62 17.39 10.97
N LEU A 358 -1.31 17.15 10.94
CA LEU A 358 -0.43 17.53 9.84
C LEU A 358 -0.33 16.37 8.86
N GLN A 359 -0.92 16.50 7.68
CA GLN A 359 -0.98 15.44 6.66
C GLN A 359 0.22 15.44 5.72
N ALA A 360 0.69 16.61 5.31
CA ALA A 360 1.81 16.75 4.39
C ALA A 360 2.64 17.99 4.71
N ALA A 361 3.94 17.92 4.42
CA ALA A 361 4.86 19.05 4.45
C ALA A 361 5.75 18.99 3.21
N THR A 362 5.79 20.06 2.42
CA THR A 362 6.47 20.08 1.13
C THR A 362 7.23 21.38 0.96
N LEU A 363 8.53 21.26 0.69
CA LEU A 363 9.38 22.38 0.32
C LEU A 363 9.22 22.67 -1.17
N VAL A 364 9.03 23.94 -1.51
CA VAL A 364 8.83 24.37 -2.90
C VAL A 364 9.82 25.48 -3.25
N ASP A 365 10.43 25.36 -4.42
CA ASP A 365 11.15 26.43 -5.08
C ASP A 365 10.31 26.96 -6.24
N GLU A 366 9.74 28.17 -6.09
CA GLU A 366 8.89 28.80 -7.11
C GLU A 366 9.64 29.21 -8.37
N ARG A 367 10.98 29.14 -8.37
CA ARG A 367 11.82 29.50 -9.52
C ARG A 367 11.94 28.37 -10.55
N THR A 368 11.54 27.15 -10.17
CA THR A 368 11.59 25.92 -10.97
C THR A 368 10.19 25.38 -11.19
#